data_AF-A0A5S9MAU5-F1
#
_entry.id   AF-A0A5S9MAU5-F1
#
_cell.length_a   1.000
_cell.length_b   1.000
_cell.length_c   1.000
_cell.angle_alpha   90.00
_cell.angle_beta   90.00
_cell.angle_gamma   90.00
#
_symmetry.space_group_name_H-M   'P 1'
#
loop_
_entity.id
_entity.type
_entity.pdbx_description
1 polymer ?
#
loop_
_entity_poly.entity_id
_entity_poly.type
_entity_poly.pdbx_seq_one_letter_code
_entity_poly.pdbx_strand_id
1 'polypeptide(L)'
;MVIVDQSDVANVRIIGEMDRFSAMTLLHDEAIYLHEGVQYQVEKLDYEHLKAYVKQVDVEYYTDANLAVQLKVLEIDQTTEKEAVSVHYGDVTVNAMPTIFKKIRLSTGENIGSGPIHLPEEEIHTSAAWFELHEAERRFEEKTLEQLLLGIANVLQHIVPAFFDV
;
A
#
# COMPACT_ATOMS: atom_id res chain seq x y z
N MET A 1 0.09 -6.55 13.26
CA MET A 1 -0.80 -7.68 13.00
C MET A 1 -0.07 -8.95 13.37
N VAL A 2 -0.60 -9.70 14.34
CA VAL A 2 -0.05 -11.00 14.74
C VAL A 2 -0.69 -12.09 13.87
N ILE A 3 0.13 -12.95 13.28
CA ILE A 3 -0.33 -14.03 12.39
C ILE A 3 -0.40 -15.33 13.21
N VAL A 4 -1.62 -15.86 13.36
CA VAL A 4 -1.94 -17.00 14.22
C VAL A 4 -2.31 -18.20 13.34
N ASP A 5 -1.46 -19.22 13.35
CA ASP A 5 -1.71 -20.50 12.69
C ASP A 5 -2.65 -21.35 13.55
N GLN A 6 -3.84 -21.64 13.02
CA GLN A 6 -4.88 -22.47 13.63
C GLN A 6 -5.17 -23.75 12.83
N SER A 7 -4.17 -24.25 12.10
CA SER A 7 -4.27 -25.51 11.32
C SER A 7 -4.62 -26.71 12.21
N ASP A 8 -4.03 -26.76 13.41
CA ASP A 8 -4.37 -27.71 14.47
C ASP A 8 -4.85 -26.93 15.70
N VAL A 9 -6.12 -27.11 16.06
CA VAL A 9 -6.76 -26.41 17.19
C VAL A 9 -6.11 -26.79 18.53
N ALA A 10 -5.48 -27.96 18.63
CA ALA A 10 -4.74 -28.36 19.83
C ALA A 10 -3.37 -27.68 19.94
N ASN A 11 -2.83 -27.15 18.83
CA ASN A 11 -1.47 -26.62 18.71
C ASN A 11 -1.44 -25.26 17.98
N VAL A 12 -2.31 -24.34 18.38
CA VAL A 12 -2.34 -22.97 17.85
C VAL A 12 -1.03 -22.25 18.21
N ARG A 13 -0.44 -21.57 17.23
CA ARG A 13 0.85 -20.86 17.41
C ARG A 13 0.89 -19.56 16.62
N ILE A 14 1.76 -18.66 17.07
CA ILE A 14 2.11 -17.45 16.32
C ILE A 14 3.23 -17.82 15.34
N ILE A 15 3.06 -17.47 14.07
CA ILE A 15 4.05 -17.74 13.02
C ILE A 15 4.73 -16.47 12.49
N GLY A 16 4.22 -15.29 12.83
CA GLY A 16 4.85 -14.05 12.40
C GLY A 16 4.06 -12.81 12.76
N GLU A 17 4.60 -11.68 12.33
CA GLU A 17 4.00 -10.36 12.48
C GLU A 17 4.11 -9.60 11.16
N MET A 18 3.16 -8.69 10.93
CA MET A 18 3.13 -7.76 9.81
C MET A 18 2.59 -6.42 10.29
N ASP A 19 3.05 -5.31 9.72
CA ASP A 19 2.44 -4.02 10.00
C ASP A 19 0.98 -3.96 9.49
N ARG A 20 0.22 -3.00 10.02
CA ARG A 20 -1.22 -2.90 9.74
C ARG A 20 -1.51 -2.55 8.28
N PHE A 21 -0.66 -1.73 7.66
CA PHE A 21 -0.87 -1.23 6.31
C PHE A 21 -0.63 -2.35 5.29
N SER A 22 0.48 -3.08 5.40
CA SER A 22 0.76 -4.24 4.54
C SER A 22 -0.26 -5.37 4.73
N ALA A 23 -0.83 -5.55 5.92
CA ALA A 23 -1.83 -6.57 6.16
C ALA A 23 -3.12 -6.37 5.34
N MET A 24 -3.43 -5.14 4.91
CA MET A 24 -4.60 -4.85 4.10
C MET A 24 -4.57 -5.54 2.72
N THR A 25 -3.36 -5.78 2.19
CA THR A 25 -3.15 -6.41 0.87
C THR A 25 -2.57 -7.81 0.95
N LEU A 26 -1.87 -8.14 2.04
CA LEU A 26 -1.18 -9.43 2.18
C LEU A 26 -1.87 -10.40 3.14
N LEU A 27 -2.76 -9.90 4.01
CA LEU A 27 -3.44 -10.70 5.04
C LEU A 27 -4.96 -10.48 5.04
N HIS A 28 -5.55 -9.94 3.97
CA HIS A 28 -7.00 -9.82 3.86
C HIS A 28 -7.69 -11.20 3.91
N ASP A 29 -8.99 -11.24 4.22
CA ASP A 29 -9.77 -12.49 4.17
C ASP A 29 -9.54 -13.19 2.81
N GLU A 30 -9.23 -14.49 2.84
CA GLU A 30 -8.83 -15.35 1.70
C GLU A 30 -7.42 -15.14 1.11
N ALA A 31 -6.59 -14.22 1.62
CA ALA A 31 -5.22 -14.05 1.14
C ALA A 31 -4.38 -15.32 1.34
N ILE A 32 -3.41 -15.55 0.44
CA ILE A 32 -2.38 -16.58 0.58
C ILE A 32 -1.11 -15.92 1.08
N TYR A 33 -0.80 -16.16 2.35
CA TYR A 33 0.41 -15.73 3.03
C TYR A 33 1.51 -16.79 2.88
N LEU A 34 2.68 -16.39 2.38
CA LEU A 34 3.85 -17.25 2.28
C LEU A 34 4.82 -16.92 3.42
N HIS A 35 5.11 -17.92 4.25
CA HIS A 35 6.05 -17.80 5.36
C HIS A 35 7.14 -18.87 5.24
N GLU A 36 8.37 -18.46 4.94
CA GLU A 36 9.52 -19.37 4.76
C GLU A 36 9.25 -20.53 3.78
N GLY A 37 8.48 -20.27 2.72
CA GLY A 37 8.10 -21.27 1.71
C GLY A 37 6.89 -22.14 2.09
N VAL A 38 6.35 -21.99 3.30
CA VAL A 38 5.09 -22.62 3.72
C VAL A 38 3.92 -21.70 3.37
N GLN A 39 2.88 -22.25 2.77
CA GLN A 39 1.70 -21.50 2.35
C GLN A 39 0.61 -21.56 3.41
N TYR A 40 0.00 -20.42 3.69
CA TYR A 40 -1.11 -20.27 4.61
C TYR A 40 -2.22 -19.46 3.95
N GLN A 41 -3.46 -19.92 4.07
CA GLN A 41 -4.63 -19.12 3.70
C GLN A 41 -5.15 -18.39 4.92
N VAL A 42 -5.43 -17.10 4.79
CA VAL A 42 -6.12 -16.32 5.81
C VAL A 42 -7.59 -16.71 5.82
N GLU A 43 -8.02 -17.33 6.92
CA GLU A 43 -9.45 -17.61 7.15
C GLU A 43 -10.16 -16.38 7.70
N LYS A 44 -9.47 -15.57 8.53
CA LYS A 44 -10.03 -14.33 9.05
C LYS A 44 -8.96 -13.30 9.45
N LEU A 45 -9.12 -12.08 8.97
CA LEU A 45 -8.46 -10.88 9.47
C LEU A 45 -9.38 -10.20 10.49
N ASP A 46 -9.03 -10.30 11.76
CA ASP A 46 -9.57 -9.51 12.85
C ASP A 46 -8.81 -8.19 12.92
N TYR A 47 -9.26 -7.25 12.10
CA TYR A 47 -8.59 -5.96 11.89
C TYR A 47 -8.60 -5.08 13.16
N GLU A 48 -9.63 -5.21 13.99
CA GLU A 48 -9.77 -4.44 15.23
C GLU A 48 -8.80 -4.93 16.31
N HIS A 49 -8.65 -6.25 16.46
CA HIS A 49 -7.76 -6.84 17.48
C HIS A 49 -6.36 -7.17 16.96
N LEU A 50 -6.04 -6.70 15.75
CA LEU A 50 -4.76 -6.85 15.08
C LEU A 50 -4.29 -8.30 14.90
N LYS A 51 -5.19 -9.22 14.55
CA LYS A 51 -4.90 -10.66 14.38
C LYS A 51 -5.32 -11.17 13.01
N ALA A 52 -4.46 -11.95 12.36
CA ALA A 52 -4.78 -12.72 11.17
C ALA A 52 -4.77 -14.22 11.53
N TYR A 53 -5.92 -14.88 11.45
CA TYR A 53 -6.07 -16.31 11.68
C TYR A 53 -5.91 -17.05 10.36
N VAL A 54 -4.95 -17.96 10.31
CA VAL A 54 -4.54 -18.64 9.08
C VAL A 54 -4.53 -20.15 9.25
N LYS A 55 -4.68 -20.86 8.13
CA LYS A 55 -4.45 -22.32 8.05
C LYS A 55 -3.45 -22.63 6.96
N GLN A 56 -2.59 -23.61 7.23
CA GLN A 56 -1.67 -24.14 6.26
C GLN A 56 -2.45 -24.77 5.11
N VAL A 57 -2.05 -24.45 3.89
CA VAL A 57 -2.64 -24.97 2.66
C VAL A 57 -1.55 -25.41 1.70
N ASP A 58 -1.94 -26.15 0.67
CA ASP A 58 -1.10 -26.49 -0.47
C ASP A 58 -1.88 -26.15 -1.73
N VAL A 59 -1.60 -24.97 -2.30
CA VAL A 59 -2.31 -24.45 -3.48
C VAL A 59 -1.33 -24.01 -4.57
N GLU A 60 -1.82 -24.02 -5.80
CA GLU A 60 -1.02 -23.68 -7.00
C GLU A 60 -1.11 -22.19 -7.40
N TYR A 61 -1.45 -21.32 -6.45
CA TYR A 61 -1.61 -19.89 -6.68
C TYR A 61 -1.21 -19.05 -5.46
N TYR A 62 -0.87 -17.79 -5.70
CA TYR A 62 -0.73 -16.77 -4.66
C TYR A 62 -1.75 -15.66 -4.90
N THR A 63 -1.92 -14.79 -3.90
CA THR A 63 -2.81 -13.63 -4.01
C THR A 63 -2.02 -12.35 -4.14
N ASP A 64 -2.53 -11.43 -4.96
CA ASP A 64 -2.00 -10.08 -5.11
C ASP A 64 -3.16 -9.09 -5.10
N ALA A 65 -3.02 -7.99 -4.35
CA ALA A 65 -4.12 -7.08 -4.05
C ALA A 65 -3.80 -5.65 -4.43
N ASN A 66 -4.80 -4.96 -4.98
CA ASN A 66 -4.68 -3.56 -5.36
C ASN A 66 -5.12 -2.65 -4.20
N LEU A 67 -4.25 -1.70 -3.87
CA LEU A 67 -4.53 -0.63 -2.92
C LEU A 67 -4.76 0.68 -3.68
N ALA A 68 -5.96 1.24 -3.55
CA ALA A 68 -6.24 2.59 -4.02
C ALA A 68 -5.72 3.58 -2.98
N VAL A 69 -4.79 4.44 -3.35
CA VAL A 69 -4.19 5.44 -2.46
C VAL A 69 -4.56 6.84 -2.95
N GLN A 70 -5.04 7.68 -2.04
CA GLN A 70 -5.35 9.07 -2.29
C GLN A 70 -4.63 9.96 -1.27
N LEU A 71 -4.05 11.06 -1.74
CA LEU A 71 -3.50 12.11 -0.88
C LEU A 71 -4.41 13.33 -0.95
N LYS A 72 -4.73 13.92 0.20
CA LYS A 72 -5.47 15.19 0.30
C LYS A 72 -4.71 16.16 1.19
N VAL A 73 -4.63 17.41 0.75
CA VAL A 73 -4.14 18.52 1.59
C VAL A 73 -5.23 18.89 2.58
N LEU A 74 -4.88 18.95 3.86
CA LEU A 74 -5.78 19.39 4.94
C LEU A 74 -5.58 20.87 5.24
N GLU A 75 -4.33 21.27 5.43
CA GLU A 75 -3.93 22.63 5.76
C GLU A 75 -2.58 22.97 5.12
N ILE A 76 -2.38 24.24 4.77
CA ILE A 76 -1.11 24.75 4.24
C ILE A 76 -0.54 25.73 5.26
N ASP A 77 0.57 25.34 5.89
CA ASP A 77 1.22 26.12 6.95
C ASP A 77 2.23 27.11 6.38
N GLN A 78 2.94 26.71 5.33
CA GLN A 78 3.98 27.51 4.69
C GLN A 78 3.86 27.42 3.17
N THR A 79 4.05 28.57 2.52
CA THR A 79 4.07 28.67 1.07
C THR A 79 5.23 29.55 0.63
N THR A 80 5.99 29.09 -0.35
CA THR A 80 6.97 29.88 -1.11
C THR A 80 6.58 29.91 -2.57
N GLU A 81 6.10 31.07 -3.01
CA GLU A 81 5.72 31.32 -4.41
C GLU A 81 6.95 31.67 -5.26
N LYS A 82 7.06 31.06 -6.45
CA LYS A 82 7.97 31.49 -7.51
C LYS A 82 7.21 31.57 -8.83
N GLU A 83 7.82 32.22 -9.83
CA GLU A 83 7.15 32.48 -11.12
C GLU A 83 6.55 31.22 -11.76
N ALA A 84 7.31 30.11 -11.80
CA ALA A 84 6.91 28.88 -12.46
C ALA A 84 6.43 27.76 -11.52
N VAL A 85 6.61 27.92 -10.21
CA VAL A 85 6.36 26.85 -9.23
C VAL A 85 6.08 27.44 -7.86
N SER A 86 5.15 26.84 -7.14
CA SER A 86 4.93 27.11 -5.72
C SER A 86 5.30 25.89 -4.91
N VAL A 87 5.92 26.13 -3.75
CA VAL A 87 6.33 25.08 -2.82
C VAL A 87 5.57 25.29 -1.52
N HIS A 88 4.91 24.24 -1.06
CA HIS A 88 4.04 24.25 0.09
C HIS A 88 4.52 23.24 1.13
N TYR A 89 4.23 23.52 2.39
CA TYR A 89 4.37 22.59 3.49
C TYR A 89 3.16 22.72 4.42
N GLY A 90 2.66 21.60 4.89
CA GLY A 90 1.53 21.55 5.81
C GLY A 90 1.04 20.14 6.03
N ASP A 91 -0.17 20.03 6.56
CA ASP A 91 -0.77 18.75 6.90
C ASP A 91 -1.51 18.12 5.73
N VAL A 92 -1.29 16.83 5.56
CA VAL A 92 -1.94 15.99 4.55
C VAL A 92 -2.53 14.76 5.19
N THR A 93 -3.51 14.17 4.51
CA THR A 93 -3.99 12.83 4.81
C THR A 93 -3.74 11.92 3.63
N VAL A 94 -3.21 10.72 3.93
CA VAL A 94 -3.09 9.62 2.97
C VAL A 94 -4.15 8.59 3.31
N ASN A 95 -5.13 8.48 2.42
CA ASN A 95 -6.17 7.48 2.50
C ASN A 95 -5.77 6.26 1.66
N ALA A 96 -5.92 5.06 2.21
CA ALA A 96 -5.64 3.81 1.54
C ALA A 96 -6.83 2.86 1.64
N MET A 97 -7.33 2.36 0.50
CA MET A 97 -8.46 1.45 0.44
C MET A 97 -8.10 0.21 -0.40
N PRO A 98 -8.15 -1.00 0.18
CA PRO A 98 -7.93 -2.21 -0.58
C PRO A 98 -9.20 -2.51 -1.37
N THR A 99 -9.04 -2.86 -2.64
CA THR A 99 -10.17 -2.93 -3.57
C THR A 99 -10.53 -4.37 -3.92
N ILE A 100 -9.67 -5.00 -4.72
CA ILE A 100 -9.80 -6.38 -5.15
C ILE A 100 -8.45 -7.07 -5.00
N PHE A 101 -8.49 -8.39 -4.86
CA PHE A 101 -7.34 -9.24 -5.04
C PHE A 101 -7.52 -10.17 -6.24
N LYS A 102 -6.40 -10.62 -6.79
CA LYS A 102 -6.31 -11.61 -7.86
C LYS A 102 -5.69 -12.88 -7.30
N LYS A 103 -6.14 -14.02 -7.80
CA LYS A 103 -5.49 -15.32 -7.61
C LYS A 103 -4.60 -15.55 -8.83
N ILE A 104 -3.28 -15.65 -8.63
CA ILE A 104 -2.29 -15.75 -9.71
C ILE A 104 -1.61 -17.12 -9.62
N ARG A 105 -1.68 -17.91 -10.70
CA ARG A 105 -1.08 -19.24 -10.74
C ARG A 105 0.45 -19.14 -10.59
N LEU A 106 1.02 -19.89 -9.66
CA LEU A 106 2.46 -19.85 -9.35
C LEU A 106 3.33 -20.23 -10.55
N SER A 107 2.91 -21.23 -11.32
CA SER A 107 3.69 -21.78 -12.43
C SER A 107 3.67 -20.94 -13.71
N THR A 108 2.61 -20.17 -13.96
CA THR A 108 2.41 -19.46 -15.22
C THR A 108 2.26 -17.95 -15.09
N GLY A 109 2.00 -17.42 -13.88
CA GLY A 109 1.65 -16.02 -13.68
C GLY A 109 0.26 -15.64 -14.22
N GLU A 110 -0.56 -16.62 -14.60
CA GLU A 110 -1.91 -16.37 -15.11
C GLU A 110 -2.87 -15.98 -14.00
N ASN A 111 -3.73 -14.99 -14.25
CA ASN A 111 -4.85 -14.68 -13.38
C ASN A 111 -5.93 -15.75 -13.52
N ILE A 112 -6.17 -16.49 -12.44
CA ILE A 112 -7.14 -17.59 -12.38
C ILE A 112 -8.41 -17.22 -11.60
N GLY A 113 -8.53 -15.98 -11.12
CA GLY A 113 -9.68 -15.52 -10.37
C GLY A 113 -9.43 -14.20 -9.64
N SER A 114 -10.50 -13.64 -9.08
CA SER A 114 -10.43 -12.44 -8.24
C SER A 114 -11.51 -12.47 -7.17
N GLY A 115 -11.32 -11.66 -6.12
CA GLY A 115 -12.29 -11.47 -5.06
C GLY A 115 -12.26 -10.04 -4.53
N PRO A 116 -13.35 -9.57 -3.90
CA PRO A 116 -13.37 -8.27 -3.24
C PRO A 116 -12.58 -8.31 -1.93
N ILE A 117 -12.08 -7.15 -1.50
CA ILE A 117 -11.56 -6.97 -0.15
C ILE A 117 -12.53 -6.05 0.62
N HIS A 118 -13.00 -6.51 1.77
CA HIS A 118 -13.92 -5.77 2.63
C HIS A 118 -13.22 -5.33 3.91
N LEU A 119 -12.38 -4.31 3.79
CA LEU A 119 -11.70 -3.67 4.92
C LEU A 119 -12.05 -2.18 4.96
N PRO A 120 -11.99 -1.55 6.15
CA PRO A 120 -12.12 -0.11 6.23
C PRO A 120 -10.98 0.58 5.48
N GLU A 121 -11.24 1.82 5.06
CA GLU A 121 -10.20 2.73 4.61
C GLU A 121 -9.25 3.03 5.78
N GLU A 122 -7.95 2.93 5.54
CA GLU A 122 -6.93 3.35 6.50
C GLU A 122 -6.51 4.78 6.19
N GLU A 123 -6.47 5.62 7.22
CA GLU A 123 -6.14 7.03 7.10
C GLU A 123 -4.86 7.33 7.89
N ILE A 124 -3.88 7.95 7.22
CA ILE A 124 -2.62 8.38 7.83
C ILE A 124 -2.54 9.89 7.75
N HIS A 125 -2.65 10.55 8.90
CA HIS A 125 -2.37 11.97 9.05
C HIS A 125 -0.87 12.17 9.22
N THR A 126 -0.28 12.98 8.36
CA THR A 126 1.14 13.32 8.39
C THR A 126 1.36 14.71 7.80
N SER A 127 2.50 15.31 8.06
CA SER A 127 2.90 16.53 7.35
C SER A 127 3.64 16.17 6.05
N ALA A 128 3.52 17.02 5.03
CA ALA A 128 4.21 16.85 3.76
C ALA A 128 4.69 18.20 3.20
N ALA A 129 5.70 18.13 2.34
CA ALA A 129 6.05 19.21 1.43
C ALA A 129 5.69 18.79 0.00
N TRP A 130 5.10 19.70 -0.78
CA TRP A 130 4.76 19.46 -2.18
C TRP A 130 5.04 20.71 -3.01
N PHE A 131 5.06 20.55 -4.33
CA PHE A 131 5.21 21.65 -5.26
C PHE A 131 4.14 21.60 -6.34
N GLU A 132 3.70 22.77 -6.76
CA GLU A 132 2.67 22.96 -7.78
C GLU A 132 3.31 23.70 -8.97
N LEU A 133 3.26 23.10 -10.15
CA LEU A 133 3.84 23.70 -11.37
C LEU A 133 2.81 24.61 -12.04
N HIS A 134 3.14 25.89 -12.18
CA HIS A 134 2.26 26.84 -12.83
C HIS A 134 2.21 26.62 -14.35
N GLU A 135 1.01 26.65 -14.90
CA GLU A 135 0.74 26.54 -16.35
C GLU A 135 1.31 25.28 -17.03
N ALA A 136 1.67 24.24 -16.27
CA ALA A 136 2.29 23.04 -16.84
C ALA A 136 1.38 22.37 -17.89
N GLU A 137 0.08 22.29 -17.62
CA GLU A 137 -0.94 21.74 -18.53
C GLU A 137 -1.11 22.56 -19.82
N ARG A 138 -0.74 23.84 -19.82
CA ARG A 138 -0.77 24.67 -21.04
C ARG A 138 0.46 24.44 -21.92
N ARG A 139 1.55 23.93 -21.32
CA ARG A 139 2.86 23.77 -21.97
C ARG A 139 3.11 22.35 -22.46
N PHE A 140 2.49 21.35 -21.82
CA PHE A 140 2.72 19.94 -22.10
C PHE A 140 1.41 19.19 -22.27
N GLU A 141 1.41 18.19 -23.13
CA GLU A 141 0.34 17.19 -23.16
C GLU A 141 0.34 16.38 -21.86
N GLU A 142 -0.85 15.98 -21.39
CA GLU A 142 -1.07 15.28 -20.11
C GLU A 142 -0.10 14.11 -19.89
N LYS A 143 0.03 13.19 -20.85
CA LYS A 143 0.95 12.05 -20.76
C LYS A 143 2.42 12.44 -20.63
N THR A 144 2.82 13.53 -21.30
CA THR A 144 4.19 14.04 -21.21
C THR A 144 4.42 14.64 -19.83
N LEU A 145 3.44 15.38 -19.31
CA LEU A 145 3.49 15.95 -17.96
C LEU A 145 3.57 14.86 -16.88
N GLU A 146 2.76 13.80 -16.99
CA GLU A 146 2.82 12.64 -16.09
C GLU A 146 4.21 12.00 -16.06
N GLN A 147 4.82 11.78 -17.23
CA GLN A 147 6.18 11.21 -17.33
C GLN A 147 7.25 12.13 -16.72
N LEU A 148 7.13 13.44 -16.93
CA LEU A 148 8.03 14.43 -16.33
C LEU A 148 7.90 14.44 -14.80
N LEU A 149 6.68 14.47 -14.28
CA LEU A 149 6.41 14.44 -12.84
C LEU A 149 6.92 13.14 -12.21
N LEU A 150 6.72 12.00 -12.88
CA LEU A 150 7.26 10.70 -12.42
C LEU A 150 8.79 10.72 -12.41
N GLY A 151 9.43 11.31 -13.42
CA GLY A 151 10.88 11.49 -13.46
C GLY A 151 11.39 12.34 -12.30
N ILE A 152 10.73 13.47 -12.02
CA ILE A 152 11.05 14.35 -10.88
C ILE A 152 10.87 13.59 -9.56
N ALA A 153 9.76 12.88 -9.38
CA ALA A 153 9.49 12.09 -8.17
C ALA A 153 10.59 11.04 -7.94
N ASN A 154 11.00 10.31 -8.98
CA ASN A 154 12.11 9.36 -8.91
C ASN A 154 13.41 10.03 -8.45
N VAL A 155 13.76 11.19 -9.03
CA VAL A 155 14.98 11.92 -8.64
C VAL A 155 14.90 12.38 -7.18
N LEU A 156 13.76 12.91 -6.75
CA LEU A 156 13.56 13.36 -5.37
C LEU A 156 13.67 12.20 -4.36
N GLN A 157 13.12 11.02 -4.66
CA GLN A 157 13.23 9.84 -3.80
C GLN A 157 14.68 9.41 -3.54
N HIS A 158 15.60 9.66 -4.48
CA HIS A 158 17.02 9.34 -4.30
C HIS A 158 17.79 10.46 -3.62
N ILE A 159 17.46 11.73 -3.92
CA ILE A 159 18.22 12.88 -3.43
C ILE A 159 17.81 13.24 -2.00
N VAL A 160 16.50 13.28 -1.70
CA VAL A 160 15.98 13.78 -0.42
C VAL A 160 16.61 13.05 0.78
N PRO A 161 16.60 11.70 0.88
CA PRO A 161 17.21 11.01 2.02
C PRO A 161 18.69 11.39 2.21
N ALA A 162 19.47 11.42 1.12
CA ALA A 162 20.90 11.74 1.17
C ALA A 162 21.22 13.16 1.66
N PHE A 163 20.28 14.10 1.53
CA PHE A 163 20.43 15.48 2.01
C PHE A 163 19.97 15.68 3.45
N PHE A 164 19.07 14.82 3.95
CA PHE A 164 18.55 14.88 5.32
C PHE A 164 19.22 13.89 6.29
N ASP A 165 20.05 12.97 5.80
CA ASP A 165 20.89 12.07 6.60
C ASP A 165 22.15 12.76 7.22
N VAL A 166 22.06 14.05 7.57
CA VAL A 166 23.12 14.83 8.26
C VAL A 166 22.62 15.41 9.58
#